data_AF-A0A1V9VW36-F1
#
_entry.id   AF-A0A1V9VW36-F1
#
_cell.length_a   1.000
_cell.length_b   1.000
_cell.length_c   1.000
_cell.angle_alpha   90.00
_cell.angle_beta   90.00
_cell.angle_gamma   90.00
#
_symmetry.space_group_name_H-M   'P 1'
#
loop_
_entity.id
_entity.type
_entity.pdbx_description
1 polymer ?
#
loop_
_entity_poly.entity_id
_entity_poly.type
_entity_poly.pdbx_seq_one_letter_code
_entity_poly.pdbx_strand_id
1 'polypeptide(L)'
;MTIHLNVDFEPSEKVGFNDKNHLVNFLNYLFRTDKKQKWTNELTDKNVFLMKSKNELDVMRFPSSIEDRMQLRDMMYKVLSVFLDRNRLEILKNDIIYLDIHDEDTGENCEHLLNSGQVEQLFSQLIETEKNGTENIFSVAHLDQKDSVFHLHTVLISEE
;
A
#
# COMPACT_ATOMS: atom_id res chain seq x y z
N MET A 1 26.81 14.43 -6.98
CA MET A 1 26.93 13.30 -6.04
C MET A 1 25.96 12.26 -6.54
N THR A 2 26.47 11.08 -6.90
CA THR A 2 25.65 9.93 -7.31
C THR A 2 25.49 9.09 -6.06
N ILE A 3 24.25 8.73 -5.72
CA ILE A 3 23.93 7.89 -4.55
C ILE A 3 23.58 6.51 -5.10
N HIS A 4 24.21 5.48 -4.54
CA HIS A 4 23.96 4.08 -4.88
C HIS A 4 23.05 3.51 -3.79
N LEU A 5 21.80 3.20 -4.15
CA LEU A 5 20.79 2.73 -3.21
C LEU A 5 20.70 1.20 -3.28
N ASN A 6 20.82 0.56 -2.13
CA ASN A 6 20.33 -0.80 -1.97
C ASN A 6 18.86 -0.75 -1.51
N VAL A 7 18.01 -1.60 -2.09
CA VAL A 7 16.59 -1.73 -1.73
C VAL A 7 16.33 -3.17 -1.37
N ASP A 8 16.22 -3.43 -0.08
CA ASP A 8 15.81 -4.73 0.44
C ASP A 8 14.31 -4.70 0.81
N PHE A 9 13.67 -5.85 0.66
CA PHE A 9 12.25 -6.02 0.93
C PHE A 9 12.05 -7.06 2.01
N GLU A 10 11.42 -6.67 3.11
CA GLU A 10 11.03 -7.59 4.16
C GLU A 10 9.50 -7.77 4.13
N PRO A 11 9.00 -8.94 3.70
CA PRO A 11 7.59 -9.25 3.78
C PRO A 11 7.19 -9.49 5.24
N SER A 12 6.07 -8.91 5.65
CA SER A 12 5.45 -9.19 6.94
C SER A 12 4.56 -10.44 6.91
N GLU A 13 4.07 -10.87 8.06
CA GLU A 13 3.05 -11.92 8.12
C GLU A 13 1.74 -11.44 7.45
N LYS A 14 1.21 -12.25 6.52
CA LYS A 14 -0.08 -11.99 5.86
C LYS A 14 -1.22 -12.15 6.85
N VAL A 15 -1.85 -11.04 7.25
CA VAL A 15 -2.93 -11.05 8.24
C VAL A 15 -4.30 -11.05 7.57
N GLY A 16 -5.18 -11.95 7.99
CA GLY A 16 -6.56 -12.01 7.51
C GLY A 16 -7.49 -10.95 8.13
N PHE A 17 -8.63 -10.71 7.49
CA PHE A 17 -9.70 -9.88 8.05
C PHE A 17 -10.68 -10.74 8.84
N ASN A 18 -10.98 -10.32 10.07
CA ASN A 18 -11.83 -11.10 10.99
C ASN A 18 -13.32 -10.96 10.64
N ASP A 19 -13.72 -9.77 10.22
CA ASP A 19 -15.09 -9.44 9.87
C ASP A 19 -15.12 -8.20 8.95
N LYS A 20 -16.33 -7.84 8.51
CA LYS A 20 -16.58 -6.65 7.69
C LYS A 20 -16.10 -5.35 8.36
N ASN A 21 -16.23 -5.23 9.69
CA ASN A 21 -15.83 -4.01 10.40
C ASN A 21 -14.30 -3.89 10.44
N HIS A 22 -13.59 -4.99 10.62
CA HIS A 22 -12.13 -5.02 10.53
C HIS A 22 -11.68 -4.53 9.14
N LEU A 23 -12.30 -5.03 8.06
CA LEU A 23 -12.00 -4.57 6.71
C LEU A 23 -12.27 -3.07 6.51
N VAL A 24 -13.44 -2.58 6.95
CA VAL A 24 -13.80 -1.16 6.82
C VAL A 24 -12.84 -0.27 7.61
N ASN A 25 -12.46 -0.67 8.82
CA ASN A 25 -11.50 0.07 9.64
C ASN A 25 -10.12 0.10 8.98
N PHE A 26 -9.68 -1.03 8.42
CA PHE A 26 -8.43 -1.10 7.68
C PHE A 26 -8.44 -0.16 6.46
N LEU A 27 -9.50 -0.17 5.66
CA LEU A 27 -9.64 0.75 4.53
C LEU A 27 -9.66 2.22 4.97
N ASN A 28 -10.30 2.54 6.10
CA ASN A 28 -10.28 3.90 6.65
C ASN A 28 -8.87 4.35 7.04
N TYR A 29 -8.07 3.46 7.63
CA TYR A 29 -6.68 3.72 7.94
C TYR A 29 -5.85 3.91 6.66
N LEU A 30 -6.03 3.00 5.70
CA LEU A 30 -5.27 2.94 4.47
C LEU A 30 -5.46 4.20 3.60
N PHE A 31 -6.71 4.62 3.45
CA PHE A 31 -7.07 5.83 2.69
C PHE A 31 -7.06 7.11 3.54
N ARG A 32 -6.57 7.03 4.80
CA ARG A 32 -6.47 8.16 5.72
C ARG A 32 -7.81 8.89 5.92
N THR A 33 -8.93 8.15 5.92
CA THR A 33 -10.29 8.70 6.07
C THR A 33 -10.88 8.55 7.47
N ASP A 34 -10.15 7.91 8.40
CA ASP A 34 -10.59 7.86 9.80
C ASP A 34 -10.49 9.25 10.45
N LYS A 35 -11.65 9.83 10.78
CA LYS A 35 -11.76 11.13 11.44
C LYS A 35 -11.18 11.16 12.85
N LYS A 36 -11.00 9.99 13.48
CA LYS A 36 -10.40 9.89 14.83
C LYS A 36 -8.88 9.99 14.80
N GLN A 37 -8.27 9.72 13.65
CA GLN A 37 -6.83 9.78 13.46
C GLN A 37 -6.46 11.16 12.91
N LYS A 38 -5.47 11.81 13.53
CA LYS A 38 -4.97 13.11 13.09
C LYS A 38 -3.93 12.88 11.99
N TRP A 39 -4.32 13.09 10.74
CA TRP A 39 -3.42 13.09 9.60
C TRP A 39 -3.21 14.52 9.11
N THR A 40 -1.98 14.88 8.79
CA THR A 40 -1.70 16.14 8.10
C THR A 40 -1.99 15.93 6.61
N ASN A 41 -3.13 16.44 6.13
CA ASN A 41 -3.52 16.35 4.71
C ASN A 41 -2.42 16.83 3.75
N GLU A 42 -1.57 17.76 4.21
CA GLU A 42 -0.42 18.31 3.48
C GLU A 42 0.70 17.30 3.17
N LEU A 43 0.73 16.16 3.88
CA LEU A 43 1.71 15.10 3.63
C LEU A 43 1.06 13.88 2.95
N THR A 44 -0.25 13.70 3.12
CA THR A 44 -1.00 12.58 2.56
C THR A 44 -1.02 12.57 1.03
N ASP A 45 -0.82 13.72 0.38
CA ASP A 45 -0.70 13.81 -1.09
C ASP A 45 0.60 13.22 -1.65
N LYS A 46 1.57 12.89 -0.77
CA LYS A 46 2.78 12.15 -1.10
C LYS A 46 2.58 10.65 -1.15
N ASN A 47 1.49 10.13 -0.58
CA ASN A 47 1.20 8.70 -0.63
C ASN A 47 1.02 8.24 -2.09
N VAL A 48 1.12 6.93 -2.32
CA VAL A 48 0.96 6.34 -3.65
C VAL A 48 -0.11 5.26 -3.59
N PHE A 49 -1.02 5.24 -4.56
CA PHE A 49 -2.02 4.18 -4.71
C PHE A 49 -1.73 3.39 -5.99
N LEU A 50 -1.67 2.08 -5.85
CA LEU A 50 -1.35 1.14 -6.91
C LEU A 50 -2.54 0.20 -7.05
N MET A 51 -3.12 0.08 -8.24
CA MET A 51 -4.17 -0.89 -8.50
C MET A 51 -3.73 -1.80 -9.64
N LYS A 52 -3.85 -3.10 -9.47
CA LYS A 52 -3.56 -4.05 -10.54
C LYS A 52 -4.83 -4.33 -11.30
N SER A 53 -4.89 -3.96 -12.58
CA SER A 53 -5.88 -4.50 -13.49
C SER A 53 -5.35 -5.80 -14.12
N LYS A 54 -6.22 -6.60 -14.73
CA LYS A 54 -5.90 -7.98 -15.15
C LYS A 54 -4.61 -8.13 -15.97
N ASN A 55 -4.20 -7.09 -16.70
CA ASN A 55 -3.03 -7.13 -17.58
C ASN A 55 -2.05 -5.97 -17.35
N GLU A 56 -2.38 -4.97 -16.53
CA GLU A 56 -1.59 -3.74 -16.36
C GLU A 56 -1.58 -3.31 -14.89
N LEU A 57 -0.46 -2.73 -14.45
CA LEU A 57 -0.40 -2.07 -13.16
C LEU A 57 -0.79 -0.60 -13.37
N ASP A 58 -1.98 -0.24 -12.92
CA ASP A 58 -2.47 1.12 -12.95
C ASP A 58 -1.99 1.86 -11.70
N VAL A 59 -0.97 2.69 -11.87
CA VAL A 59 -0.53 3.58 -10.81
C VAL A 59 -1.35 4.85 -10.86
N MET A 60 -2.01 5.17 -9.73
CA MET A 60 -2.78 6.39 -9.61
C MET A 60 -2.20 7.25 -8.51
N ARG A 61 -2.17 8.55 -8.75
CA ARG A 61 -1.82 9.51 -7.72
C ARG A 61 -2.78 9.37 -6.54
N PHE A 62 -2.25 9.32 -5.33
CA PHE A 62 -3.08 9.30 -4.14
C PHE A 62 -3.84 10.62 -4.02
N PRO A 63 -5.18 10.60 -3.80
CA PRO A 63 -5.96 11.82 -3.80
C PRO A 63 -5.61 12.73 -2.62
N SER A 64 -5.53 14.05 -2.86
CA SER A 64 -5.17 15.04 -1.83
C SER A 64 -6.34 15.49 -0.97
N SER A 65 -7.57 15.50 -1.51
CA SER A 65 -8.78 15.88 -0.76
C SER A 65 -9.30 14.72 0.09
N ILE A 66 -10.02 15.01 1.18
CA ILE A 66 -10.65 13.96 1.99
C ILE A 66 -11.83 13.33 1.23
N GLU A 67 -12.55 14.13 0.44
CA GLU A 67 -13.69 13.70 -0.37
C GLU A 67 -13.27 12.67 -1.42
N ASP A 68 -12.19 12.92 -2.16
CA ASP A 68 -11.71 12.00 -3.19
C ASP A 68 -11.13 10.72 -2.56
N ARG A 69 -10.48 10.82 -1.40
CA ARG A 69 -10.02 9.64 -0.64
C ARG A 69 -11.19 8.79 -0.16
N MET A 70 -12.28 9.40 0.29
CA MET A 70 -13.50 8.67 0.65
C MET A 70 -14.13 7.98 -0.56
N GLN A 71 -14.17 8.63 -1.72
CA GLN A 71 -14.66 8.03 -2.95
C GLN A 71 -13.81 6.83 -3.38
N LEU A 72 -12.47 6.96 -3.35
CA LEU A 72 -11.54 5.88 -3.67
C LEU A 72 -11.68 4.70 -2.70
N ARG A 73 -11.77 4.98 -1.39
CA ARG A 73 -12.04 3.97 -0.36
C ARG A 73 -13.33 3.21 -0.64
N ASP A 74 -14.41 3.92 -0.97
CA ASP A 74 -15.72 3.31 -1.22
C ASP A 74 -15.70 2.47 -2.50
N MET A 75 -14.97 2.92 -3.52
CA MET A 75 -14.72 2.13 -4.74
C MET A 75 -13.97 0.83 -4.43
N MET A 76 -12.90 0.90 -3.62
CA MET A 76 -12.14 -0.30 -3.21
C MET A 76 -12.96 -1.23 -2.32
N TYR A 77 -13.76 -0.68 -1.41
CA TYR A 77 -14.69 -1.48 -0.62
C TYR A 77 -15.68 -2.23 -1.51
N LYS A 78 -16.20 -1.61 -2.58
CA LYS A 78 -17.09 -2.27 -3.55
C LYS A 78 -16.39 -3.38 -4.33
N VAL A 79 -15.11 -3.22 -4.67
CA VAL A 79 -14.30 -4.30 -5.27
C VAL A 79 -14.19 -5.48 -4.31
N LEU A 80 -13.94 -5.19 -3.02
CA LEU A 80 -13.76 -6.22 -1.99
C LEU A 80 -15.08 -6.83 -1.47
N SER A 81 -16.20 -6.14 -1.61
CA SER A 81 -17.48 -6.60 -1.07
C SER A 81 -17.96 -7.88 -1.74
N VAL A 82 -17.49 -8.17 -2.96
CA VAL A 82 -17.80 -9.43 -3.67
C VAL A 82 -17.34 -10.66 -2.87
N PHE A 83 -16.29 -10.52 -2.05
CA PHE A 83 -15.78 -11.59 -1.19
C PHE A 83 -16.61 -11.70 0.10
N LEU A 84 -17.06 -10.57 0.66
CA LEU A 84 -17.98 -10.55 1.78
C LEU A 84 -19.32 -11.22 1.42
N ASP A 85 -19.90 -10.86 0.27
CA ASP A 85 -21.19 -11.36 -0.20
C ASP A 85 -21.16 -12.86 -0.48
N ARG A 86 -19.98 -13.39 -0.83
CA ARG A 86 -19.75 -14.82 -1.06
C ARG A 86 -19.30 -15.57 0.20
N ASN A 87 -19.24 -14.90 1.35
CA ASN A 87 -18.73 -15.45 2.61
C ASN A 87 -17.31 -16.05 2.44
N ARG A 88 -16.46 -15.33 1.71
CA ARG A 88 -15.06 -15.66 1.39
C ARG A 88 -14.09 -14.59 1.93
N LEU A 89 -14.33 -14.07 3.13
CA LEU A 89 -13.46 -13.04 3.71
C LEU A 89 -12.08 -13.64 4.10
N GLU A 90 -12.04 -14.93 4.40
CA GLU A 90 -10.87 -15.66 4.87
C GLU A 90 -9.71 -15.69 3.86
N ILE A 91 -10.02 -15.57 2.56
CA ILE A 91 -9.01 -15.51 1.49
C ILE A 91 -8.45 -14.11 1.26
N LEU A 92 -9.07 -13.06 1.82
CA LEU A 92 -8.54 -11.71 1.76
C LEU A 92 -7.51 -11.53 2.88
N LYS A 93 -6.29 -11.15 2.49
CA LYS A 93 -5.21 -10.84 3.42
C LYS A 93 -4.72 -9.41 3.20
N ASN A 94 -4.24 -8.81 4.28
CA ASN A 94 -3.34 -7.68 4.24
C ASN A 94 -1.90 -8.19 4.31
N ASP A 95 -1.06 -7.68 3.43
CA ASP A 95 0.38 -7.85 3.47
C ASP A 95 1.04 -6.48 3.62
N ILE A 96 2.14 -6.42 4.36
CA ILE A 96 2.93 -5.20 4.54
C ILE A 96 4.35 -5.51 4.09
N ILE A 97 4.84 -4.69 3.18
CA ILE A 97 6.19 -4.78 2.66
C ILE A 97 6.94 -3.54 3.08
N TYR A 98 8.00 -3.74 3.85
CA TYR A 98 8.89 -2.66 4.27
C TYR A 98 9.99 -2.48 3.21
N LEU A 99 10.24 -1.22 2.86
CA LEU A 99 11.35 -0.83 2.00
C LEU A 99 12.52 -0.42 2.88
N ASP A 100 13.59 -1.21 2.84
CA ASP A 100 14.84 -0.83 3.48
C ASP A 100 15.73 -0.13 2.44
N ILE A 101 15.83 1.19 2.52
CA ILE A 101 16.54 2.01 1.53
C ILE A 101 17.75 2.67 2.16
N HIS A 102 18.93 2.17 1.80
CA HIS A 102 20.20 2.61 2.36
C HIS A 102 21.21 2.95 1.28
N ASP A 103 22.07 3.93 1.56
CA ASP A 103 23.25 4.21 0.76
C ASP A 103 24.26 3.05 0.89
N GLU A 104 24.71 2.52 -0.24
CA GLU A 104 25.56 1.33 -0.32
C GLU A 104 26.94 1.54 0.34
N ASP A 105 27.47 2.76 0.26
CA ASP A 105 28.82 3.09 0.73
C ASP A 105 28.86 3.43 2.23
N THR A 106 27.79 4.05 2.74
CA THR A 106 27.73 4.60 4.11
C THR A 106 26.78 3.82 5.03
N GLY A 107 25.83 3.08 4.48
CA GLY A 107 24.75 2.42 5.20
C GLY A 107 23.69 3.39 5.77
N GLU A 108 23.73 4.67 5.41
CA GLU A 108 22.77 5.66 5.90
C GLU A 108 21.39 5.49 5.24
N ASN A 109 20.32 5.65 6.03
CA ASN A 109 18.95 5.58 5.51
C ASN A 109 18.69 6.73 4.52
N CYS A 110 18.20 6.36 3.35
CA CYS A 110 18.03 7.26 2.21
C CYS A 110 16.58 7.33 1.72
N GLU A 111 15.61 6.83 2.48
CA GLU A 111 14.18 6.87 2.14
C GLU A 111 13.70 8.28 1.82
N HIS A 112 14.12 9.26 2.63
CA HIS A 112 13.77 10.66 2.49
C HIS A 112 14.23 11.29 1.16
N LEU A 113 15.13 10.63 0.42
CA LEU A 113 15.64 11.08 -0.87
C LEU A 113 14.78 10.60 -2.04
N LEU A 114 13.91 9.60 -1.83
CA LEU A 114 13.03 9.11 -2.88
C LEU A 114 11.79 9.99 -3.02
N ASN A 115 11.49 10.36 -4.27
CA ASN A 115 10.20 10.96 -4.60
C ASN A 115 9.14 9.90 -4.91
N SER A 116 7.87 10.30 -4.93
CA SER A 116 6.73 9.41 -5.16
C SER A 116 6.82 8.60 -6.45
N GLY A 117 7.42 9.16 -7.52
CA GLY A 117 7.59 8.47 -8.80
C GLY A 117 8.65 7.38 -8.77
N GLN A 118 9.73 7.56 -8.00
CA GLN A 118 10.73 6.52 -7.78
C GLN A 118 10.18 5.38 -6.93
N VAL A 119 9.41 5.73 -5.89
CA VAL A 119 8.72 4.76 -5.04
C VAL A 119 7.70 3.95 -5.85
N GLU A 120 6.94 4.62 -6.73
CA GLU A 120 6.03 3.98 -7.69
C GLU A 120 6.75 2.94 -8.56
N GLN A 121 7.92 3.28 -9.11
CA GLN A 121 8.71 2.36 -9.95
C GLN A 121 9.18 1.14 -9.16
N LEU A 122 9.67 1.34 -7.93
CA LEU A 122 10.12 0.24 -7.06
C LEU A 122 8.97 -0.71 -6.73
N PHE A 123 7.82 -0.19 -6.33
CA PHE A 123 6.67 -1.04 -6.02
C PHE A 123 6.08 -1.72 -7.23
N SER A 124 6.13 -1.08 -8.40
CA SER A 124 5.69 -1.71 -9.65
C SER A 124 6.50 -2.96 -9.95
N GLN A 125 7.83 -2.87 -9.83
CA GLN A 125 8.74 -4.00 -10.01
C GLN A 125 8.48 -5.10 -8.98
N LEU A 126 8.25 -4.73 -7.72
CA LEU A 126 7.97 -5.69 -6.66
C LEU A 126 6.65 -6.45 -6.91
N ILE A 127 5.57 -5.76 -7.25
CA ILE A 127 4.26 -6.37 -7.54
C ILE A 127 4.31 -7.30 -8.76
N GLU A 128 5.21 -7.02 -9.72
CA GLU A 128 5.45 -7.89 -10.86
C GLU A 128 6.28 -9.14 -10.51
N THR A 129 7.23 -9.01 -9.57
CA THR A 129 8.17 -10.05 -9.17
C THR A 129 7.55 -11.07 -8.21
N GLU A 130 6.67 -10.63 -7.30
CA GLU A 130 5.96 -11.47 -6.30
C GLU A 130 4.81 -12.33 -6.87
N LYS A 131 4.90 -12.79 -8.13
CA LYS A 131 3.89 -13.63 -8.82
C LYS A 131 3.81 -15.08 -8.32
N ASN A 132 3.82 -15.31 -7.00
CA ASN A 132 3.76 -16.64 -6.40
C ASN A 132 2.35 -16.97 -5.86
N GLY A 133 1.38 -17.18 -6.75
CA GLY A 133 0.05 -17.72 -6.39
C GLY A 133 -0.89 -16.78 -5.61
N THR A 134 -0.42 -15.60 -5.19
CA THR A 134 -1.23 -14.54 -4.59
C THR A 134 -1.61 -13.48 -5.62
N GLU A 135 -2.89 -13.08 -5.64
CA GLU A 135 -3.40 -12.03 -6.54
C GLU A 135 -3.50 -10.70 -5.78
N ASN A 136 -2.61 -9.75 -6.09
CA ASN A 136 -2.70 -8.38 -5.58
C ASN A 136 -3.94 -7.68 -6.17
N ILE A 137 -4.82 -7.17 -5.30
CA ILE A 137 -5.99 -6.40 -5.69
C ILE A 137 -5.62 -4.92 -5.81
N PHE A 138 -5.04 -4.36 -4.75
CA PHE A 138 -4.47 -3.01 -4.75
C PHE A 138 -3.46 -2.85 -3.61
N SER A 139 -2.69 -1.77 -3.66
CA SER A 139 -1.71 -1.41 -2.64
C SER A 139 -1.66 0.10 -2.39
N VAL A 140 -1.29 0.51 -1.18
CA VAL A 140 -1.07 1.91 -0.83
C VAL A 140 0.26 2.04 -0.10
N ALA A 141 1.12 2.92 -0.60
CA ALA A 141 2.34 3.32 0.08
C ALA A 141 2.09 4.56 0.93
N HIS A 142 2.44 4.50 2.21
CA HIS A 142 2.36 5.63 3.12
C HIS A 142 3.72 6.33 3.20
N LEU A 143 3.86 7.45 2.48
CA LEU A 143 5.06 8.31 2.47
C LEU A 143 4.88 9.55 3.36
N ASP A 144 3.75 9.63 4.07
CA ASP A 144 3.35 10.75 4.91
C ASP A 144 3.85 10.62 6.37
N GLN A 145 4.56 9.54 6.70
CA GLN A 145 5.08 9.26 8.03
C GLN A 145 6.57 9.64 8.11
N LYS A 146 6.89 10.61 8.97
CA LYS A 146 8.21 11.26 9.03
C LYS A 146 9.31 10.41 9.69
N ASP A 147 8.93 9.48 10.58
CA ASP A 147 9.85 8.71 11.42
C ASP A 147 9.67 7.19 11.22
N SER A 148 9.06 6.76 10.11
CA SER A 148 8.82 5.35 9.83
C SER A 148 9.46 4.92 8.53
N VAL A 149 9.94 3.69 8.51
CA VAL A 149 10.33 2.97 7.29
C VAL A 149 9.18 3.03 6.28
N PHE A 150 9.48 3.43 5.06
CA PHE A 150 8.56 3.37 3.94
C PHE A 150 7.99 1.96 3.82
N HIS A 151 6.67 1.88 3.76
CA HIS A 151 6.00 0.60 3.70
C HIS A 151 4.79 0.66 2.78
N LEU A 152 4.56 -0.48 2.15
CA LEU A 152 3.44 -0.73 1.26
C LEU A 152 2.47 -1.65 1.97
N HIS A 153 1.23 -1.20 2.10
CA HIS A 153 0.11 -2.05 2.50
C HIS A 153 -0.54 -2.60 1.24
N THR A 154 -0.70 -3.92 1.16
CA THR A 154 -1.26 -4.62 0.01
C THR A 154 -2.45 -5.45 0.43
N VAL A 155 -3.58 -5.25 -0.25
CA VAL A 155 -4.72 -6.16 -0.14
C VAL A 155 -4.63 -7.19 -1.26
N LEU A 156 -4.58 -8.46 -0.87
CA LEU A 156 -4.40 -9.57 -1.80
C LEU A 156 -5.35 -10.74 -1.51
N ILE A 157 -5.49 -11.59 -2.53
CA ILE A 157 -6.12 -12.91 -2.40
C ILE A 157 -5.01 -13.93 -2.13
N SER A 158 -5.15 -14.68 -1.03
CA SER A 158 -4.30 -15.84 -0.72
C SER A 158 -5.20 -17.02 -0.33
N GLU A 159 -5.07 -18.13 -1.06
CA GLU A 159 -5.82 -19.37 -0.82
C GLU A 159 -5.01 -20.41 -0.01
N GLU A 160 -3.95 -19.99 0.70
CA GLU A 160 -3.18 -20.84 1.63
C GLU A 160 -4.07 -21.68 2.58
#